data_AF-A0A3S4ANU5-F1
#
_entry.id   AF-A0A3S4ANU5-F1
#
_cell.length_a   1.000
_cell.length_b   1.000
_cell.length_c   1.000
_cell.angle_alpha   90.00
_cell.angle_beta   90.00
_cell.angle_gamma   90.00
#
_symmetry.space_group_name_H-M   'P 1'
#
loop_
_entity.id
_entity.type
_entity.pdbx_description
1 polymer ?
#
loop_
_entity_poly.entity_id
_entity_poly.type
_entity_poly.pdbx_seq_one_letter_code
_entity_poly.pdbx_strand_id
1 'polypeptide(L)'
;MEEDAAFLRNLKSLSGDQSAAWDGFDPSAWRSVPAEDEGAKAARSATEHSSETVLSDDTGYASYDSAELILNFHKLTPEERGLNTHQYKLNKARQYVTEEPANPKVLEKLEKTEWEETGLALGDVSPEGQTFVPWRLVTSYPDMFIGKTNRAAPLFSYEALHKNRVWDLYYINCPLETGMRPVVFVPTYQFAHLLAVINAKLGIRLTIPPGKNEERFMLSFGVGNTPRPRFLGRSTSAGSFKNLRDAIPAPHPDDDLAKATPLGDDEFRRLLGLTRADRKSRKRSDRNRLKRIREHKTWGRCIKRVQRYLGLRRKVGAEMPSVAGQLATLDLSQPTSQSPEGSVLFVAIDIEAWERDQSTVTEVGIATLDTTEIQHIPPGDGGRQWFSHIRARHIRIRENSWAVNGRWVANRAEWFGFGKSEFVNQSFVEPLIRGLIDGATFVDPIDGATKPRPVVLVFHEASSDIKYLKLVGYHVGDAKNVLEVVDTCKMHQYLIQSNNQSSLGAVLTYLDIPHRHLHNAGNDAVYTLQAMIGLAVKKRQMSLEKTPRKKAGHVPFAEFKPDDKEGWTSGSDTDGGDPVGLPDVETGWEATRGDGWEVTSGGDWEATSGDGGW
;
A
#
# COMPACT_ATOMS: atom_id res chain seq x y z
N MET A 1 -44.62 0.29 -32.29
CA MET A 1 -44.57 0.28 -33.77
C MET A 1 -43.77 1.44 -34.34
N GLU A 2 -44.10 2.71 -34.08
CA GLU A 2 -43.35 3.86 -34.64
C GLU A 2 -41.95 4.02 -34.03
N GLU A 3 -41.81 3.78 -32.72
CA GLU A 3 -40.51 3.72 -32.02
C GLU A 3 -39.63 2.55 -32.47
N ASP A 4 -40.24 1.39 -32.75
CA ASP A 4 -39.52 0.18 -33.17
C ASP A 4 -38.98 0.33 -34.60
N ALA A 5 -39.72 1.01 -35.47
CA ALA A 5 -39.26 1.36 -36.81
C ALA A 5 -38.10 2.37 -36.79
N ALA A 6 -38.12 3.34 -35.86
CA ALA A 6 -37.03 4.29 -35.66
C ALA A 6 -35.78 3.60 -35.09
N PHE A 7 -35.96 2.68 -34.13
CA PHE A 7 -34.89 1.86 -33.56
C PHE A 7 -34.21 0.97 -34.62
N LEU A 8 -34.98 0.28 -35.46
CA LEU A 8 -34.46 -0.54 -36.55
C LEU A 8 -33.72 0.29 -37.61
N ARG A 9 -34.19 1.51 -37.94
CA ARG A 9 -33.45 2.42 -38.84
C ARG A 9 -32.11 2.85 -38.26
N ASN A 10 -32.06 3.10 -36.95
CA ASN A 10 -30.83 3.51 -36.27
C ASN A 10 -29.83 2.33 -36.15
N LEU A 11 -30.33 1.11 -35.91
CA LEU A 11 -29.49 -0.11 -35.94
C LEU A 11 -28.94 -0.40 -37.33
N LYS A 12 -29.74 -0.21 -38.38
CA LYS A 12 -29.30 -0.39 -39.78
C LYS A 12 -28.31 0.71 -40.22
N SER A 13 -28.41 1.94 -39.70
CA SER A 13 -27.43 3.00 -40.00
C SER A 13 -26.09 2.79 -39.30
N LEU A 14 -26.09 2.22 -38.09
CA LEU A 14 -24.88 1.93 -37.31
C LEU A 14 -24.11 0.70 -37.81
N SER A 15 -24.76 -0.23 -38.52
CA SER A 15 -24.18 -1.52 -38.92
C SER A 15 -23.60 -1.57 -40.35
N GLY A 16 -23.75 -0.51 -41.15
CA GLY A 16 -23.15 -0.42 -42.49
C GLY A 16 -23.49 -1.62 -43.40
N ASP A 17 -22.51 -2.12 -44.16
CA ASP A 17 -22.65 -3.25 -45.11
C ASP A 17 -23.04 -4.60 -44.48
N GLN A 18 -23.23 -4.67 -43.16
CA GLN A 18 -23.76 -5.85 -42.46
C GLN A 18 -25.28 -5.80 -42.23
N SER A 19 -26.01 -4.98 -43.00
CA SER A 19 -27.45 -4.74 -42.82
C SER A 19 -28.35 -5.98 -42.90
N ALA A 20 -27.90 -7.06 -43.54
CA ALA A 20 -28.62 -8.32 -43.68
C ALA A 20 -28.71 -9.14 -42.37
N ALA A 21 -27.90 -8.83 -41.36
CA ALA A 21 -27.91 -9.52 -40.06
C ALA A 21 -29.16 -9.23 -39.22
N TRP A 22 -29.95 -8.22 -39.58
CA TRP A 22 -31.10 -7.74 -38.80
C TRP A 22 -32.45 -7.99 -39.47
N ASP A 23 -32.47 -8.68 -40.61
CA ASP A 23 -33.72 -9.08 -41.25
C ASP A 23 -34.33 -10.25 -40.47
N GLY A 24 -35.52 -10.02 -39.90
CA GLY A 24 -36.22 -10.97 -39.03
C GLY A 24 -36.09 -10.70 -37.53
N PHE A 25 -35.38 -9.63 -37.11
CA PHE A 25 -35.29 -9.23 -35.70
C PHE A 25 -36.60 -8.55 -35.23
N ASP A 26 -37.26 -9.12 -34.21
CA ASP A 26 -38.48 -8.58 -33.58
C ASP A 26 -38.13 -7.83 -32.27
N PRO A 27 -38.23 -6.49 -32.23
CA PRO A 27 -37.91 -5.68 -31.06
C PRO A 27 -38.89 -5.85 -29.88
N SER A 28 -40.05 -6.46 -30.09
CA SER A 28 -41.10 -6.58 -29.05
C SER A 28 -40.79 -7.63 -27.99
N ALA A 29 -39.92 -8.60 -28.31
CA ALA A 29 -39.54 -9.70 -27.42
C ALA A 29 -38.78 -9.25 -26.16
N TRP A 30 -38.19 -8.05 -26.16
CA TRP A 30 -37.42 -7.54 -25.01
C TRP A 30 -38.29 -6.86 -23.94
N ARG A 31 -39.58 -6.62 -24.21
CA ARG A 31 -40.46 -5.86 -23.31
C ARG A 31 -41.29 -6.73 -22.35
N SER A 32 -41.08 -8.05 -22.30
CA SER A 32 -41.87 -8.97 -21.46
C SER A 32 -41.03 -9.76 -20.45
N VAL A 33 -40.98 -9.28 -19.20
CA VAL A 33 -40.75 -10.14 -18.02
C VAL A 33 -41.80 -9.75 -16.96
N PRO A 34 -42.73 -10.65 -16.57
CA PRO A 34 -43.68 -10.41 -15.50
C PRO A 34 -43.12 -10.81 -14.12
N ALA A 35 -43.76 -10.27 -13.09
CA ALA A 35 -43.43 -10.40 -11.68
C ALA A 35 -44.10 -11.61 -10.98
N GLU A 36 -43.51 -11.99 -9.83
CA GLU A 36 -44.08 -12.61 -8.62
C GLU A 36 -44.25 -14.17 -8.47
N ASP A 37 -43.59 -14.66 -7.41
CA ASP A 37 -44.10 -15.40 -6.22
C ASP A 37 -43.87 -16.91 -5.91
N GLU A 38 -43.52 -17.08 -4.63
CA GLU A 38 -43.42 -18.19 -3.64
C GLU A 38 -43.80 -19.67 -3.94
N GLY A 39 -43.06 -20.61 -3.30
CA GLY A 39 -43.69 -21.66 -2.47
C GLY A 39 -43.44 -23.16 -2.76
N ALA A 40 -42.49 -23.76 -2.01
CA ALA A 40 -42.56 -25.05 -1.29
C ALA A 40 -42.55 -26.46 -1.99
N LYS A 41 -41.77 -27.36 -1.33
CA LYS A 41 -41.86 -28.84 -1.12
C LYS A 41 -40.92 -29.82 -1.87
N ALA A 42 -39.92 -30.28 -1.10
CA ALA A 42 -39.67 -31.67 -0.63
C ALA A 42 -39.33 -32.84 -1.60
N ALA A 43 -38.06 -33.30 -1.48
CA ALA A 43 -37.60 -34.65 -1.10
C ALA A 43 -37.66 -35.86 -2.08
N ARG A 44 -36.46 -36.40 -2.43
CA ARG A 44 -35.91 -37.77 -2.16
C ARG A 44 -35.07 -38.41 -3.31
N SER A 45 -34.00 -39.11 -2.89
CA SER A 45 -33.29 -40.27 -3.49
C SER A 45 -32.38 -40.00 -4.71
N ALA A 46 -31.03 -40.16 -4.64
CA ALA A 46 -30.23 -41.41 -4.73
C ALA A 46 -30.67 -42.32 -5.91
N THR A 47 -29.86 -42.75 -6.89
CA THR A 47 -28.45 -43.19 -6.92
C THR A 47 -27.97 -43.40 -8.39
N GLU A 48 -26.64 -43.50 -8.61
CA GLU A 48 -25.91 -44.20 -9.73
C GLU A 48 -25.90 -43.59 -11.16
N HIS A 49 -24.76 -43.03 -11.61
CA HIS A 49 -23.64 -43.64 -12.35
C HIS A 49 -23.89 -43.89 -13.86
N SER A 50 -23.34 -43.01 -14.72
CA SER A 50 -22.31 -43.32 -15.73
C SER A 50 -22.34 -42.34 -16.94
N SER A 51 -21.14 -41.88 -17.31
CA SER A 51 -20.64 -41.47 -18.62
C SER A 51 -21.61 -40.99 -19.72
N GLU A 52 -21.45 -39.74 -20.17
CA GLU A 52 -20.95 -39.44 -21.53
C GLU A 52 -20.78 -37.92 -21.76
N THR A 53 -19.68 -37.59 -22.41
CA THR A 53 -19.25 -36.26 -22.86
C THR A 53 -20.08 -35.78 -24.03
N VAL A 54 -20.80 -34.65 -23.90
CA VAL A 54 -21.16 -33.76 -25.01
C VAL A 54 -21.11 -32.29 -24.53
N LEU A 55 -20.51 -31.48 -25.39
CA LEU A 55 -20.33 -30.03 -25.34
C LEU A 55 -21.66 -29.28 -25.15
N SER A 56 -21.66 -28.28 -24.26
CA SER A 56 -22.64 -27.19 -24.29
C SER A 56 -21.94 -25.86 -24.03
N ASP A 57 -22.14 -24.93 -24.96
CA ASP A 57 -21.92 -23.50 -24.82
C ASP A 57 -22.59 -22.97 -23.55
N ASP A 58 -21.84 -22.22 -22.73
CA ASP A 58 -22.41 -21.29 -21.77
C ASP A 58 -21.53 -20.03 -21.73
N THR A 59 -21.92 -19.02 -22.49
CA THR A 59 -21.38 -17.67 -22.40
C THR A 59 -21.99 -16.95 -21.19
N GLY A 60 -21.52 -17.31 -20.00
CA GLY A 60 -21.77 -16.59 -18.76
C GLY A 60 -20.63 -15.61 -18.46
N TYR A 61 -20.83 -14.32 -18.74
CA TYR A 61 -19.92 -13.24 -18.38
C TYR A 61 -19.89 -13.06 -16.86
N ALA A 62 -19.04 -13.82 -16.17
CA ALA A 62 -18.76 -13.65 -14.75
C ALA A 62 -17.71 -12.54 -14.55
N SER A 63 -18.14 -11.46 -13.90
CA SER A 63 -17.27 -10.43 -13.33
C SER A 63 -16.37 -11.06 -12.27
N TYR A 64 -15.09 -11.23 -12.57
CA TYR A 64 -14.09 -11.72 -11.63
C TYR A 64 -13.78 -10.65 -10.57
N ASP A 65 -14.56 -10.63 -9.49
CA ASP A 65 -14.16 -9.97 -8.25
C ASP A 65 -13.24 -10.91 -7.44
N SER A 66 -11.95 -10.58 -7.43
CA SER A 66 -10.93 -11.27 -6.64
C SER A 66 -11.15 -11.22 -5.11
N ALA A 67 -12.16 -10.50 -4.62
CA ALA A 67 -12.49 -10.39 -3.20
C ALA A 67 -13.28 -11.60 -2.63
N GLU A 68 -14.13 -12.26 -3.43
CA GLU A 68 -14.92 -13.41 -2.93
C GLU A 68 -14.08 -14.65 -2.60
N LEU A 69 -12.92 -14.81 -3.24
CA LEU A 69 -11.99 -15.92 -3.00
C LEU A 69 -11.25 -15.84 -1.66
N ILE A 70 -11.08 -14.65 -1.10
CA ILE A 70 -10.33 -14.43 0.14
C ILE A 70 -11.20 -14.76 1.37
N LEU A 71 -12.51 -14.55 1.27
CA LEU A 71 -13.46 -14.68 2.38
C LEU A 71 -13.76 -16.14 2.77
N ASN A 72 -13.51 -17.11 1.89
CA ASN A 72 -13.80 -18.53 2.14
C ASN A 72 -12.59 -19.38 2.60
N PHE A 73 -11.38 -18.82 2.70
CA PHE A 73 -10.18 -19.57 3.06
C PHE A 73 -10.22 -20.21 4.47
N HIS A 74 -10.96 -19.60 5.40
CA HIS A 74 -11.09 -20.07 6.77
C HIS A 74 -12.21 -21.09 7.01
N LYS A 75 -13.07 -21.33 6.01
CA LYS A 75 -14.16 -22.31 6.07
C LYS A 75 -13.80 -23.68 5.46
N LEU A 76 -12.61 -23.79 4.85
CA LEU A 76 -12.12 -25.02 4.21
C LEU A 76 -11.46 -25.97 5.21
N THR A 77 -11.62 -27.27 5.01
CA THR A 77 -10.91 -28.31 5.76
C THR A 77 -9.40 -28.26 5.47
N PRO A 78 -8.53 -28.85 6.33
CA PRO A 78 -7.08 -28.85 6.10
C PRO A 78 -6.65 -29.47 4.75
N GLU A 79 -7.37 -30.48 4.28
CA GLU A 79 -7.13 -31.16 3.00
C GLU A 79 -7.58 -30.29 1.81
N GLU A 80 -8.72 -29.61 1.91
CA GLU A 80 -9.17 -28.62 0.93
C GLU A 80 -8.27 -27.38 0.91
N ARG A 81 -7.72 -26.94 2.05
CA ARG A 81 -6.68 -25.90 2.10
C ARG A 81 -5.39 -26.35 1.43
N GLY A 82 -5.04 -27.64 1.52
CA GLY A 82 -3.90 -28.24 0.83
C GLY A 82 -4.07 -28.22 -0.69
N LEU A 83 -5.25 -28.63 -1.18
CA LEU A 83 -5.59 -28.59 -2.60
C LEU A 83 -5.71 -27.15 -3.13
N ASN A 84 -6.33 -26.24 -2.39
CA ASN A 84 -6.53 -24.86 -2.80
C ASN A 84 -5.26 -24.02 -2.63
N THR A 85 -4.33 -24.36 -1.74
CA THR A 85 -2.96 -23.80 -1.77
C THR A 85 -2.13 -24.39 -2.89
N HIS A 86 -2.36 -25.65 -3.31
CA HIS A 86 -1.76 -26.18 -4.52
C HIS A 86 -2.34 -25.51 -5.76
N GLN A 87 -3.64 -25.21 -5.80
CA GLN A 87 -4.36 -24.53 -6.88
C GLN A 87 -4.12 -23.02 -6.88
N TYR A 88 -3.84 -22.40 -5.73
CA TYR A 88 -3.42 -21.00 -5.58
C TYR A 88 -1.93 -20.83 -5.86
N LYS A 89 -1.09 -21.80 -5.48
CA LYS A 89 0.30 -21.89 -5.98
C LYS A 89 0.33 -22.23 -7.45
N LEU A 90 -0.60 -23.04 -7.96
CA LEU A 90 -0.80 -23.34 -9.38
C LEU A 90 -1.43 -22.17 -10.12
N ASN A 91 -2.24 -21.30 -9.53
CA ASN A 91 -2.84 -20.14 -10.18
C ASN A 91 -1.92 -18.92 -10.12
N LYS A 92 -1.12 -18.79 -9.06
CA LYS A 92 0.08 -17.96 -9.10
C LYS A 92 1.03 -18.52 -10.16
N ALA A 93 1.24 -19.85 -10.23
CA ALA A 93 2.02 -20.57 -11.25
C ALA A 93 1.43 -20.57 -12.67
N ARG A 94 0.12 -20.40 -12.85
CA ARG A 94 -0.60 -20.38 -14.14
C ARG A 94 -0.79 -18.97 -14.68
N GLN A 95 -0.49 -17.93 -13.89
CA GLN A 95 -0.18 -16.60 -14.41
C GLN A 95 1.31 -16.43 -14.75
N TYR A 96 2.09 -17.52 -14.73
CA TYR A 96 3.38 -17.53 -15.38
C TYR A 96 3.12 -17.79 -16.85
N VAL A 97 3.50 -16.79 -17.64
CA VAL A 97 4.18 -17.01 -18.90
C VAL A 97 3.31 -17.81 -19.89
N THR A 98 2.67 -17.08 -20.80
CA THR A 98 2.71 -17.53 -22.19
C THR A 98 4.16 -17.94 -22.46
N GLU A 99 4.45 -19.24 -22.56
CA GLU A 99 5.80 -19.78 -22.79
C GLU A 99 6.42 -19.26 -24.08
N GLU A 100 5.61 -18.64 -24.92
CA GLU A 100 6.08 -17.94 -26.09
C GLU A 100 6.80 -16.64 -25.70
N PRO A 101 8.11 -16.55 -26.00
CA PRO A 101 8.86 -15.32 -25.80
C PRO A 101 8.24 -14.21 -26.66
N ALA A 102 8.27 -12.97 -26.17
CA ALA A 102 7.70 -11.83 -26.91
C ALA A 102 8.33 -11.64 -28.30
N ASN A 103 9.58 -12.07 -28.49
CA ASN A 103 10.24 -12.11 -29.78
C ASN A 103 11.08 -13.40 -29.95
N PRO A 104 10.49 -14.51 -30.43
CA PRO A 104 11.14 -15.82 -30.47
C PRO A 104 12.34 -15.86 -31.43
N LYS A 105 12.21 -15.25 -32.61
CA LYS A 105 13.28 -15.23 -33.62
C LYS A 105 14.51 -14.44 -33.14
N VAL A 106 14.30 -13.31 -32.47
CA VAL A 106 15.40 -12.52 -31.90
C VAL A 106 16.00 -13.23 -30.69
N LEU A 107 15.17 -13.83 -29.83
CA LEU A 107 15.66 -14.60 -28.69
C LEU A 107 16.53 -15.79 -29.13
N GLU A 108 16.08 -16.57 -30.11
CA GLU A 108 16.84 -17.70 -30.65
C GLU A 108 18.20 -17.26 -31.21
N LYS A 109 18.24 -16.14 -31.94
CA LYS A 109 19.50 -15.58 -32.45
C LYS A 109 20.44 -15.14 -31.31
N LEU A 110 19.90 -14.51 -30.27
CA LEU A 110 20.70 -14.05 -29.13
C LEU A 110 21.19 -15.22 -28.27
N GLU A 111 20.39 -16.26 -28.06
CA GLU A 111 20.77 -17.45 -27.29
C GLU A 111 21.80 -18.33 -28.03
N LYS A 112 21.84 -18.31 -29.37
CA LYS A 112 22.85 -18.97 -30.19
C LYS A 112 24.16 -18.17 -30.36
N THR A 113 24.33 -17.07 -29.63
CA THR A 113 25.56 -16.27 -29.72
C THR A 113 26.72 -17.05 -29.08
N GLU A 114 27.70 -17.46 -29.90
CA GLU A 114 28.94 -18.05 -29.43
C GLU A 114 29.98 -16.94 -29.18
N TRP A 115 30.66 -16.99 -28.04
CA TRP A 115 31.69 -16.03 -27.69
C TRP A 115 33.06 -16.58 -28.08
N GLU A 116 33.81 -15.81 -28.88
CA GLU A 116 35.20 -16.11 -29.22
C GLU A 116 36.01 -16.38 -27.95
N GLU A 117 36.89 -17.37 -27.99
CA GLU A 117 37.80 -17.63 -26.87
C GLU A 117 38.74 -16.44 -26.69
N THR A 118 38.97 -16.06 -25.44
CA THR A 118 39.79 -14.88 -25.11
C THR A 118 41.28 -15.10 -25.45
N GLY A 119 41.72 -16.35 -25.58
CA GLY A 119 43.13 -16.72 -25.71
C GLY A 119 43.96 -16.49 -24.44
N LEU A 120 43.31 -16.09 -23.34
CA LEU A 120 43.96 -15.79 -22.06
C LEU A 120 43.98 -17.02 -21.15
N ALA A 121 45.11 -17.25 -20.49
CA ALA A 121 45.24 -18.19 -19.39
C ALA A 121 44.83 -17.55 -18.06
N LEU A 122 44.59 -18.39 -17.04
CA LEU A 122 44.33 -17.93 -15.67
C LEU A 122 45.47 -17.00 -15.20
N GLY A 123 45.12 -15.80 -14.78
CA GLY A 123 46.06 -14.79 -14.29
C GLY A 123 46.55 -13.82 -15.37
N ASP A 124 46.26 -14.05 -16.65
CA ASP A 124 46.67 -13.13 -17.72
C ASP A 124 45.92 -11.80 -17.63
N VAL A 125 46.59 -10.73 -18.04
CA VAL A 125 46.04 -9.37 -17.95
C VAL A 125 45.00 -9.15 -19.06
N SER A 126 43.89 -8.49 -18.72
CA SER A 126 42.87 -8.11 -19.69
C SER A 126 43.39 -7.18 -20.80
N PRO A 127 42.77 -7.23 -22.00
CA PRO A 127 42.96 -6.26 -23.07
C PRO A 127 42.83 -4.81 -22.61
N GLU A 128 43.64 -3.94 -23.21
CA GLU A 128 43.61 -2.51 -22.92
C GLU A 128 42.29 -1.87 -23.35
N GLY A 129 41.75 -0.97 -22.52
CA GLY A 129 40.48 -0.28 -22.79
C GLY A 129 39.23 -1.14 -22.65
N GLN A 130 39.35 -2.43 -22.29
CA GLN A 130 38.19 -3.27 -22.02
C GLN A 130 37.43 -2.74 -20.79
N THR A 131 36.10 -2.67 -20.92
CA THR A 131 35.23 -2.24 -19.83
C THR A 131 34.56 -3.42 -19.14
N PHE A 132 34.30 -3.25 -17.85
CA PHE A 132 33.83 -4.30 -16.97
C PHE A 132 32.65 -3.86 -16.10
N VAL A 133 31.81 -4.85 -15.77
CA VAL A 133 30.75 -4.75 -14.78
C VAL A 133 31.11 -5.64 -13.59
N PRO A 134 31.12 -5.13 -12.34
CA PRO A 134 31.30 -5.97 -11.16
C PRO A 134 30.16 -6.99 -11.07
N TRP A 135 30.48 -8.26 -10.83
CA TRP A 135 29.47 -9.33 -10.75
C TRP A 135 28.39 -9.02 -9.71
N ARG A 136 28.79 -8.40 -8.60
CA ARG A 136 27.84 -7.97 -7.56
C ARG A 136 26.79 -6.99 -8.10
N LEU A 137 27.18 -6.10 -9.01
CA LEU A 137 26.28 -5.14 -9.64
C LEU A 137 25.35 -5.82 -10.64
N VAL A 138 25.83 -6.84 -11.38
CA VAL A 138 24.97 -7.70 -12.23
C VAL A 138 23.85 -8.32 -11.40
N THR A 139 24.17 -8.90 -10.24
CA THR A 139 23.17 -9.53 -9.37
C THR A 139 22.22 -8.55 -8.68
N SER A 140 22.64 -7.30 -8.43
CA SER A 140 21.81 -6.28 -7.78
C SER A 140 21.09 -5.35 -8.75
N TYR A 141 21.34 -5.46 -10.06
CA TYR A 141 20.66 -4.70 -11.10
C TYR A 141 19.13 -4.68 -10.96
N PRO A 142 18.41 -5.81 -10.71
CA PRO A 142 16.96 -5.78 -10.56
C PRO A 142 16.48 -4.91 -9.40
N ASP A 143 17.17 -4.94 -8.26
CA ASP A 143 16.77 -4.17 -7.07
C ASP A 143 17.00 -2.66 -7.23
N MET A 144 17.92 -2.29 -8.12
CA MET A 144 18.40 -0.92 -8.30
C MET A 144 17.74 -0.21 -9.48
N PHE A 145 17.50 -0.92 -10.58
CA PHE A 145 17.14 -0.31 -11.86
C PHE A 145 15.86 -0.86 -12.49
N ILE A 146 15.26 -1.92 -11.93
CA ILE A 146 14.00 -2.48 -12.44
C ILE A 146 12.84 -2.01 -11.57
N GLY A 147 11.97 -1.17 -12.14
CA GLY A 147 10.75 -0.71 -11.48
C GLY A 147 9.74 -1.84 -11.25
N LYS A 148 8.79 -1.62 -10.33
CA LYS A 148 7.77 -2.63 -9.91
C LYS A 148 6.89 -3.16 -11.06
N THR A 149 6.81 -2.43 -12.17
CA THR A 149 6.04 -2.79 -13.37
C THR A 149 6.69 -3.92 -14.16
N ASN A 150 8.02 -4.02 -14.13
CA ASN A 150 8.78 -4.98 -14.93
C ASN A 150 9.03 -6.28 -14.14
N ARG A 151 8.57 -7.42 -14.65
CA ARG A 151 8.66 -8.73 -13.97
C ARG A 151 9.99 -9.49 -14.23
N ALA A 152 11.08 -8.76 -14.47
CA ALA A 152 12.35 -9.34 -14.91
C ALA A 152 13.23 -9.89 -13.78
N ALA A 153 12.96 -9.56 -12.51
CA ALA A 153 13.79 -9.95 -11.37
C ALA A 153 14.12 -11.46 -11.27
N PRO A 154 13.20 -12.41 -11.54
CA PRO A 154 13.53 -13.84 -11.51
C PRO A 154 14.62 -14.27 -12.50
N LEU A 155 14.80 -13.53 -13.61
CA LEU A 155 15.83 -13.80 -14.63
C LEU A 155 17.24 -13.36 -14.19
N PHE A 156 17.35 -12.63 -13.08
CA PHE A 156 18.61 -12.27 -12.42
C PHE A 156 18.92 -13.16 -11.21
N SER A 157 18.14 -14.23 -10.98
CA SER A 157 18.49 -15.22 -9.97
C SER A 157 19.81 -15.92 -10.30
N TYR A 158 20.48 -16.45 -9.28
CA TYR A 158 21.78 -17.10 -9.45
C TYR A 158 21.74 -18.20 -10.53
N GLU A 159 20.72 -19.05 -10.52
CA GLU A 159 20.56 -20.10 -11.55
C GLU A 159 20.24 -19.51 -12.94
N ALA A 160 19.35 -18.51 -13.02
CA ALA A 160 18.93 -17.93 -14.30
C ALA A 160 20.07 -17.18 -15.02
N LEU A 161 20.99 -16.56 -14.28
CA LEU A 161 22.16 -15.88 -14.86
C LEU A 161 23.12 -16.84 -15.56
N HIS A 162 23.14 -18.11 -15.17
CA HIS A 162 24.03 -19.14 -15.74
C HIS A 162 23.32 -20.08 -16.73
N LYS A 163 21.98 -20.07 -16.78
CA LYS A 163 21.23 -20.91 -17.71
C LYS A 163 21.54 -20.52 -19.17
N ASN A 164 22.05 -21.49 -19.94
CA ASN A 164 22.40 -21.33 -21.36
C ASN A 164 23.28 -20.11 -21.64
N ARG A 165 24.20 -19.79 -20.72
CA ARG A 165 25.04 -18.59 -20.84
C ARG A 165 26.46 -18.87 -20.40
N VAL A 166 27.38 -18.28 -21.14
CA VAL A 166 28.80 -18.28 -20.86
C VAL A 166 29.20 -16.92 -20.28
N TRP A 167 30.07 -16.93 -19.28
CA TRP A 167 30.66 -15.73 -18.69
C TRP A 167 32.18 -15.84 -18.71
N ASP A 168 32.84 -14.83 -19.27
CA ASP A 168 34.28 -14.65 -19.10
C ASP A 168 34.50 -13.86 -17.82
N LEU A 169 35.17 -14.49 -16.85
CA LEU A 169 35.34 -13.93 -15.53
C LEU A 169 36.72 -13.29 -15.43
N TYR A 170 36.75 -12.11 -14.84
CA TYR A 170 37.98 -11.40 -14.50
C TYR A 170 37.98 -11.03 -13.02
N TYR A 171 39.16 -10.80 -12.46
CA TYR A 171 39.29 -10.40 -11.06
C TYR A 171 40.34 -9.31 -10.85
N ILE A 172 40.14 -8.52 -9.81
CA ILE A 172 41.16 -7.63 -9.24
C ILE A 172 41.30 -7.97 -7.76
N ASN A 173 42.54 -8.19 -7.32
CA ASN A 173 42.88 -8.21 -5.91
C ASN A 173 42.86 -6.78 -5.35
N CYS A 174 42.16 -6.58 -4.24
CA CYS A 174 42.11 -5.26 -3.61
C CYS A 174 43.31 -5.05 -2.68
N PRO A 175 43.80 -3.80 -2.51
CA PRO A 175 44.88 -3.52 -1.57
C PRO A 175 44.52 -3.93 -0.15
N LEU A 176 45.47 -4.49 0.59
CA LEU A 176 45.25 -5.04 1.92
C LEU A 176 44.61 -4.03 2.89
N GLU A 177 44.98 -2.75 2.81
CA GLU A 177 44.41 -1.70 3.66
C GLU A 177 42.89 -1.52 3.48
N THR A 178 42.35 -1.86 2.31
CA THR A 178 40.93 -1.69 2.03
C THR A 178 40.04 -2.71 2.74
N GLY A 179 40.62 -3.81 3.24
CA GLY A 179 39.89 -4.95 3.82
C GLY A 179 38.89 -5.61 2.86
N MET A 180 38.98 -5.29 1.56
CA MET A 180 38.07 -5.81 0.54
C MET A 180 38.53 -7.17 0.04
N ARG A 181 37.59 -8.08 -0.19
CA ARG A 181 37.85 -9.32 -0.93
C ARG A 181 38.06 -9.00 -2.42
N PRO A 182 38.76 -9.86 -3.16
CA PRO A 182 38.91 -9.70 -4.60
C PRO A 182 37.56 -9.51 -5.29
N VAL A 183 37.49 -8.56 -6.22
CA VAL A 183 36.27 -8.24 -6.95
C VAL A 183 36.26 -9.05 -8.24
N VAL A 184 35.15 -9.74 -8.50
CA VAL A 184 34.91 -10.47 -9.75
C VAL A 184 34.13 -9.59 -10.71
N PHE A 185 34.53 -9.63 -11.97
CA PHE A 185 33.99 -8.84 -13.07
C PHE A 185 33.57 -9.73 -14.23
N VAL A 186 32.65 -9.20 -15.03
CA VAL A 186 32.33 -9.68 -16.38
C VAL A 186 32.51 -8.53 -17.36
N PRO A 187 32.84 -8.79 -18.64
CA PRO A 187 32.88 -7.76 -19.66
C PRO A 187 31.52 -7.06 -19.81
N THR A 188 31.55 -5.74 -20.00
CA THR A 188 30.34 -4.92 -20.20
C THR A 188 29.46 -5.43 -21.33
N TYR A 189 30.06 -5.88 -22.42
CA TYR A 189 29.32 -6.37 -23.58
C TYR A 189 28.54 -7.67 -23.27
N GLN A 190 29.04 -8.55 -22.40
CA GLN A 190 28.31 -9.76 -21.98
C GLN A 190 27.11 -9.39 -21.08
N PHE A 191 27.25 -8.35 -20.26
CA PHE A 191 26.13 -7.81 -19.50
C PHE A 191 25.08 -7.13 -20.39
N ALA A 192 25.51 -6.35 -21.38
CA ALA A 192 24.59 -5.74 -22.36
C ALA A 192 23.81 -6.81 -23.16
N HIS A 193 24.47 -7.91 -23.51
CA HIS A 193 23.84 -9.08 -24.14
C HIS A 193 22.79 -9.74 -23.24
N LEU A 194 23.08 -9.91 -21.95
CA LEU A 194 22.09 -10.40 -20.96
C LEU A 194 20.82 -9.54 -20.96
N LEU A 195 20.96 -8.20 -20.97
CA LEU A 195 19.81 -7.30 -21.02
C LEU A 195 19.02 -7.47 -22.33
N ALA A 196 19.71 -7.62 -23.47
CA ALA A 196 19.06 -7.86 -24.76
C ALA A 196 18.27 -9.18 -24.78
N VAL A 197 18.81 -10.26 -24.22
CA VAL A 197 18.12 -11.56 -24.09
C VAL A 197 16.87 -11.41 -23.24
N ILE A 198 16.96 -10.73 -22.09
CA ILE A 198 15.82 -10.49 -21.21
C ILE A 198 14.75 -9.64 -21.90
N ASN A 199 15.16 -8.62 -22.64
CA ASN A 199 14.27 -7.75 -23.42
C ASN A 199 13.52 -8.55 -24.50
N ALA A 200 14.21 -9.40 -25.25
CA ALA A 200 13.60 -10.27 -26.26
C ALA A 200 12.62 -11.28 -25.66
N LYS A 201 12.94 -11.81 -24.47
CA LYS A 201 12.09 -12.77 -23.76
C LYS A 201 10.81 -12.14 -23.22
N LEU A 202 10.92 -10.95 -22.61
CA LEU A 202 9.80 -10.31 -21.89
C LEU A 202 9.10 -9.17 -22.64
N GLY A 203 9.62 -8.76 -23.80
CA GLY A 203 9.08 -7.62 -24.55
C GLY A 203 9.31 -6.27 -23.84
N ILE A 204 10.38 -6.16 -23.06
CA ILE A 204 10.72 -4.95 -22.27
C ILE A 204 11.97 -4.25 -22.82
N ARG A 205 12.38 -3.14 -22.20
CA ARG A 205 13.51 -2.30 -22.63
C ARG A 205 14.46 -1.95 -21.49
N LEU A 206 15.11 -2.96 -20.91
CA LEU A 206 16.22 -2.78 -19.97
C LEU A 206 17.46 -2.30 -20.71
N THR A 207 18.19 -1.35 -20.11
CA THR A 207 19.44 -0.80 -20.65
C THR A 207 20.49 -0.64 -19.54
N ILE A 208 21.75 -0.45 -19.92
CA ILE A 208 22.70 0.16 -18.98
C ILE A 208 22.14 1.56 -18.63
N PRO A 209 22.02 1.90 -17.34
CA PRO A 209 21.41 3.16 -16.94
C PRO A 209 22.30 4.34 -17.36
N PRO A 210 21.76 5.36 -18.05
CA PRO A 210 22.55 6.50 -18.50
C PRO A 210 22.96 7.42 -17.34
N GLY A 211 23.89 8.32 -17.62
CA GLY A 211 24.32 9.37 -16.68
C GLY A 211 25.24 8.83 -15.58
N LYS A 212 25.08 9.31 -14.34
CA LYS A 212 25.99 8.97 -13.22
C LYS A 212 26.08 7.48 -12.88
N ASN A 213 25.12 6.65 -13.31
CA ASN A 213 25.17 5.21 -13.06
C ASN A 213 25.92 4.43 -14.15
N GLU A 214 26.10 5.01 -15.34
CA GLU A 214 26.73 4.37 -16.50
C GLU A 214 28.18 3.97 -16.19
N GLU A 215 28.91 4.85 -15.48
CA GLU A 215 30.29 4.62 -15.08
C GLU A 215 30.46 3.34 -14.22
N ARG A 216 29.43 2.90 -13.49
CA ARG A 216 29.48 1.69 -12.66
C ARG A 216 29.40 0.40 -13.47
N PHE A 217 28.89 0.49 -14.71
CA PHE A 217 28.75 -0.62 -15.64
C PHE A 217 29.82 -0.59 -16.74
N MET A 218 30.67 0.43 -16.78
CA MET A 218 31.69 0.62 -17.82
C MET A 218 33.05 0.91 -17.21
N LEU A 219 33.47 0.12 -16.22
CA LEU A 219 34.73 0.34 -15.51
C LEU A 219 35.92 -0.06 -16.39
N SER A 220 36.84 0.88 -16.62
CA SER A 220 38.10 0.66 -17.35
C SER A 220 39.28 0.86 -16.40
N PHE A 221 40.24 -0.05 -16.44
CA PHE A 221 41.39 -0.08 -15.53
C PHE A 221 42.72 0.01 -16.31
N GLY A 222 43.81 0.28 -15.61
CA GLY A 222 45.16 0.34 -16.20
C GLY A 222 45.71 1.76 -16.41
N VAL A 223 44.93 2.79 -16.12
CA VAL A 223 45.37 4.19 -16.19
C VAL A 223 46.52 4.41 -15.22
N GLY A 224 47.60 5.05 -15.69
CA GLY A 224 48.71 5.46 -14.84
C GLY A 224 49.48 4.32 -14.20
N ASN A 225 49.70 3.21 -14.93
CA ASN A 225 50.40 1.99 -14.47
C ASN A 225 49.71 1.28 -13.29
N THR A 226 48.38 1.35 -13.23
CA THR A 226 47.59 0.64 -12.22
C THR A 226 47.28 -0.80 -12.67
N PRO A 227 46.94 -1.70 -11.72
CA PRO A 227 46.52 -3.04 -12.05
C PRO A 227 45.30 -3.07 -12.96
N ARG A 228 45.30 -4.00 -13.92
CA ARG A 228 44.13 -4.32 -14.76
C ARG A 228 43.50 -5.65 -14.30
N PRO A 229 42.20 -5.86 -14.55
CA PRO A 229 41.56 -7.14 -14.28
C PRO A 229 42.31 -8.28 -14.94
N ARG A 230 42.57 -9.35 -14.20
CA ARG A 230 43.18 -10.58 -14.69
C ARG A 230 42.12 -11.61 -15.02
N PHE A 231 42.35 -12.41 -16.05
CA PHE A 231 41.41 -13.45 -16.46
C PHE A 231 41.36 -14.54 -15.40
N LEU A 232 40.15 -14.86 -14.93
CA LEU A 232 39.89 -15.90 -13.95
C LEU A 232 39.51 -17.22 -14.64
N GLY A 233 38.87 -17.14 -15.81
CA GLY A 233 38.40 -18.30 -16.55
C GLY A 233 37.00 -18.11 -17.13
N ARG A 234 36.62 -19.04 -17.99
CA ARG A 234 35.30 -19.09 -18.63
C ARG A 234 34.35 -19.99 -17.84
N SER A 235 33.20 -19.46 -17.44
CA SER A 235 32.15 -20.19 -16.77
C SER A 235 31.00 -20.51 -17.71
N THR A 236 30.52 -21.76 -17.69
CA THR A 236 29.36 -22.24 -18.47
C THR A 236 28.18 -22.65 -17.60
N SER A 237 28.33 -22.60 -16.27
CA SER A 237 27.34 -23.04 -15.30
C SER A 237 27.49 -22.32 -13.95
N ALA A 238 26.47 -22.42 -13.10
CA ALA A 238 26.53 -21.90 -11.73
C ALA A 238 27.65 -22.57 -10.91
N GLY A 239 27.84 -23.89 -11.09
CA GLY A 239 28.89 -24.66 -10.44
C GLY A 239 30.30 -24.22 -10.85
N SER A 240 30.57 -24.08 -12.17
CA SER A 240 31.86 -23.61 -12.66
C SER A 240 32.17 -22.18 -12.20
N PHE A 241 31.16 -21.31 -12.17
CA PHE A 241 31.33 -19.94 -11.66
C PHE A 241 31.77 -19.95 -10.20
N LYS A 242 31.09 -20.76 -9.36
CA LYS A 242 31.41 -20.88 -7.95
C LYS A 242 32.85 -21.38 -7.75
N ASN A 243 33.24 -22.43 -8.48
CA ASN A 243 34.58 -23.00 -8.39
C ASN A 243 35.66 -21.99 -8.78
N LEU A 244 35.47 -21.25 -9.88
CA LEU A 244 36.39 -20.20 -10.33
C LEU A 244 36.51 -19.08 -9.29
N ARG A 245 35.38 -18.60 -8.75
CA ARG A 245 35.35 -17.56 -7.71
C ARG A 245 36.05 -18.00 -6.43
N ASP A 246 35.85 -19.25 -6.02
CA ASP A 246 36.44 -19.78 -4.79
C ASP A 246 37.94 -20.11 -4.97
N ALA A 247 38.42 -20.20 -6.21
CA ALA A 247 39.81 -20.46 -6.59
C ALA A 247 40.59 -19.21 -7.07
N ILE A 248 40.14 -18.00 -6.71
CA ILE A 248 40.84 -16.76 -7.08
C ILE A 248 42.29 -16.77 -6.54
N PRO A 249 43.31 -16.60 -7.40
CA PRO A 249 44.71 -16.57 -6.98
C PRO A 249 45.05 -15.38 -6.06
N ALA A 250 46.12 -15.55 -5.29
CA ALA A 250 46.72 -14.47 -4.50
C ALA A 250 47.19 -13.29 -5.40
N PRO A 251 47.42 -12.08 -4.83
CA PRO A 251 47.90 -10.92 -5.57
C PRO A 251 49.14 -11.23 -6.41
N HIS A 252 49.11 -10.86 -7.70
CA HIS A 252 50.24 -11.04 -8.60
C HIS A 252 51.29 -9.94 -8.34
N PRO A 253 52.60 -10.21 -8.40
CA PRO A 253 53.65 -9.20 -8.17
C PRO A 253 53.60 -7.97 -9.10
N ASP A 254 52.99 -8.13 -10.28
CA ASP A 254 52.81 -7.03 -11.23
C ASP A 254 51.62 -6.13 -10.91
N ASP A 255 50.76 -6.52 -9.97
CA ASP A 255 49.63 -5.71 -9.51
C ASP A 255 50.01 -4.76 -8.35
N ASP A 256 51.30 -4.50 -8.18
CA ASP A 256 51.83 -3.62 -7.15
C ASP A 256 51.55 -2.14 -7.46
N LEU A 257 50.69 -1.52 -6.64
CA LEU A 257 50.33 -0.11 -6.75
C LEU A 257 51.50 0.85 -6.48
N ALA A 258 52.61 0.40 -5.89
CA ALA A 258 53.81 1.23 -5.78
C ALA A 258 54.38 1.66 -7.15
N LYS A 259 54.01 0.94 -8.23
CA LYS A 259 54.38 1.25 -9.61
C LYS A 259 53.43 2.27 -10.27
N ALA A 260 52.31 2.59 -9.64
CA ALA A 260 51.30 3.49 -10.17
C ALA A 260 51.70 4.97 -10.01
N THR A 261 51.27 5.79 -10.96
CA THR A 261 51.30 7.26 -10.81
C THR A 261 50.31 7.70 -9.72
N PRO A 262 50.52 8.85 -9.04
CA PRO A 262 49.60 9.34 -8.02
C PRO A 262 48.15 9.47 -8.51
N LEU A 263 47.96 10.05 -9.70
CA LEU A 263 46.63 10.16 -10.33
C LEU A 263 46.03 8.80 -10.70
N GLY A 264 46.88 7.84 -11.08
CA GLY A 264 46.47 6.47 -11.35
C GLY A 264 45.95 5.78 -10.08
N ASP A 265 46.70 5.84 -8.97
CA ASP A 265 46.27 5.24 -7.70
C ASP A 265 44.94 5.83 -7.20
N ASP A 266 44.78 7.15 -7.27
CA ASP A 266 43.51 7.82 -6.92
C ASP A 266 42.34 7.31 -7.77
N GLU A 267 42.53 7.21 -9.09
CA GLU A 267 41.49 6.70 -9.99
C GLU A 267 41.21 5.21 -9.75
N PHE A 268 42.23 4.40 -9.52
CA PHE A 268 42.07 2.98 -9.20
C PHE A 268 41.26 2.78 -7.91
N ARG A 269 41.56 3.55 -6.86
CA ARG A 269 40.81 3.53 -5.60
C ARG A 269 39.38 4.01 -5.79
N ARG A 270 39.16 5.04 -6.63
CA ARG A 270 37.82 5.52 -7.00
C ARG A 270 37.01 4.41 -7.69
N LEU A 271 37.59 3.74 -8.69
CA LEU A 271 36.97 2.63 -9.41
C LEU A 271 36.63 1.46 -8.47
N LEU A 272 37.54 1.09 -7.56
CA LEU A 272 37.25 0.08 -6.52
C LEU A 272 36.08 0.52 -5.62
N GLY A 273 35.97 1.81 -5.30
CA GLY A 273 34.82 2.38 -4.60
C GLY A 273 33.50 2.14 -5.32
N LEU A 274 33.46 2.32 -6.65
CA LEU A 274 32.26 2.11 -7.48
C LEU A 274 31.80 0.65 -7.53
N THR A 275 32.70 -0.32 -7.28
CA THR A 275 32.34 -1.75 -7.24
C THR A 275 31.45 -2.14 -6.05
N ARG A 276 31.34 -1.26 -5.05
CA ARG A 276 30.46 -1.48 -3.90
C ARG A 276 29.01 -1.28 -4.35
N ALA A 277 28.19 -2.32 -4.23
CA ALA A 277 26.74 -2.16 -4.35
C ALA A 277 26.25 -1.25 -3.22
N ASP A 278 25.33 -0.33 -3.53
CA ASP A 278 24.74 0.57 -2.53
C ASP A 278 24.06 -0.29 -1.47
N ARG A 279 24.69 -0.43 -0.31
CA ARG A 279 24.00 -0.96 0.87
C ARG A 279 22.89 0.06 1.15
N LYS A 280 21.63 -0.31 0.95
CA LYS A 280 20.54 0.34 1.68
C LYS A 280 20.99 0.35 3.14
N SER A 281 21.34 1.52 3.65
CA SER A 281 21.93 1.68 4.97
C SER A 281 21.07 0.93 5.99
N ARG A 282 21.64 -0.09 6.66
CA ARG A 282 20.92 -0.84 7.71
C ARG A 282 20.27 0.11 8.73
N LYS A 283 20.94 1.23 9.05
CA LYS A 283 20.41 2.29 9.92
C LYS A 283 19.09 2.91 9.41
N ARG A 284 18.93 3.11 8.09
CA ARG A 284 17.67 3.63 7.50
C ARG A 284 16.56 2.58 7.55
N SER A 285 16.89 1.31 7.33
CA SER A 285 15.94 0.19 7.43
C SER A 285 15.44 0.01 8.86
N ASP A 286 16.34 0.06 9.85
CA ASP A 286 15.99 -0.10 11.27
C ASP A 286 15.18 1.11 11.79
N ARG A 287 15.54 2.33 11.38
CA ARG A 287 14.75 3.53 11.67
C ARG A 287 13.33 3.43 11.10
N ASN A 288 13.20 2.97 9.86
CA ASN A 288 11.90 2.77 9.22
C ASN A 288 11.10 1.64 9.90
N ARG A 289 11.75 0.56 10.34
CA ARG A 289 11.12 -0.52 11.13
C ARG A 289 10.59 0.02 12.45
N LEU A 290 11.39 0.76 13.21
CA LEU A 290 10.98 1.39 14.47
C LEU A 290 9.85 2.41 14.28
N LYS A 291 9.90 3.21 13.19
CA LYS A 291 8.82 4.13 12.82
C LYS A 291 7.50 3.38 12.61
N ARG A 292 7.51 2.31 11.80
CA ARG A 292 6.32 1.47 11.57
C ARG A 292 5.77 0.86 12.85
N ILE A 293 6.63 0.30 13.70
CA ILE A 293 6.20 -0.28 14.99
C ILE A 293 5.51 0.78 15.85
N ARG A 294 6.05 2.00 15.87
CA ARG A 294 5.48 3.12 16.64
C ARG A 294 4.13 3.55 16.05
N GLU A 295 4.02 3.67 14.73
CA GLU A 295 2.79 3.97 14.01
C GLU A 295 1.70 2.93 14.30
N HIS A 296 2.01 1.63 14.15
CA HIS A 296 1.05 0.56 14.44
C HIS A 296 0.55 0.59 15.88
N LYS A 297 1.45 0.85 16.84
CA LYS A 297 1.05 1.03 18.24
C LYS A 297 0.11 2.23 18.42
N THR A 298 0.38 3.34 17.74
CA THR A 298 -0.48 4.53 17.75
C THR A 298 -1.87 4.23 17.17
N TRP A 299 -1.95 3.53 16.03
CA TRP A 299 -3.23 3.11 15.43
C TRP A 299 -4.03 2.22 16.39
N GLY A 300 -3.35 1.27 17.04
CA GLY A 300 -3.97 0.40 18.04
C GLY A 300 -4.39 1.11 19.32
N ARG A 301 -3.81 2.27 19.67
CA ARG A 301 -4.24 3.11 20.80
C ARG A 301 -5.43 3.98 20.40
N CYS A 302 -5.43 4.54 19.19
CA CYS A 302 -6.54 5.29 18.62
C CYS A 302 -7.86 4.49 18.65
N ILE A 303 -7.85 3.24 18.17
CA ILE A 303 -9.04 2.37 18.22
C ILE A 303 -9.58 2.20 19.65
N LYS A 304 -8.69 2.13 20.66
CA LYS A 304 -9.12 1.94 22.06
C LYS A 304 -9.71 3.21 22.65
N ARG A 305 -9.21 4.39 22.28
CA ARG A 305 -9.82 5.68 22.65
C ARG A 305 -11.18 5.85 21.99
N VAL A 306 -11.30 5.52 20.69
CA VAL A 306 -12.60 5.43 20.00
C VAL A 306 -13.57 4.50 20.75
N GLN A 307 -13.10 3.33 21.19
CA GLN A 307 -13.92 2.43 22.02
C GLN A 307 -14.34 3.06 23.36
N ARG A 308 -13.52 3.93 23.98
CA ARG A 308 -13.89 4.67 25.19
C ARG A 308 -14.94 5.74 24.90
N TYR A 309 -14.75 6.52 23.85
CA TYR A 309 -15.72 7.52 23.40
C TYR A 309 -17.07 6.90 23.03
N LEU A 310 -17.10 5.66 22.52
CA LEU A 310 -18.34 4.92 22.24
C LEU A 310 -18.90 4.13 23.44
N GLY A 311 -18.28 4.19 24.63
CA GLY A 311 -18.70 3.40 25.80
C GLY A 311 -18.40 1.89 25.74
N LEU A 312 -17.72 1.42 24.68
CA LEU A 312 -17.33 0.02 24.47
C LEU A 312 -16.14 -0.44 25.35
N ARG A 313 -15.39 0.51 25.91
CA ARG A 313 -14.19 0.26 26.73
C ARG A 313 -14.10 1.24 27.90
N ARG A 314 -13.61 0.74 29.04
CA ARG A 314 -13.33 1.54 30.25
C ARG A 314 -12.00 2.29 30.17
N LYS A 315 -11.96 3.50 30.74
CA LYS A 315 -10.71 4.20 31.05
C LYS A 315 -9.99 3.55 32.25
N VAL A 316 -8.71 3.25 32.10
CA VAL A 316 -7.90 2.65 33.19
C VAL A 316 -7.75 3.69 34.31
N GLY A 317 -8.12 3.34 35.54
CA GLY A 317 -8.00 4.22 36.72
C GLY A 317 -9.31 4.88 37.21
N ALA A 318 -10.43 4.74 36.50
CA ALA A 318 -11.74 5.12 37.05
C ALA A 318 -12.10 4.18 38.24
N GLU A 319 -12.59 4.71 39.37
CA GLU A 319 -12.84 3.98 40.63
C GLU A 319 -13.48 2.59 40.44
N MET A 320 -12.81 1.55 40.94
CA MET A 320 -13.21 0.14 40.78
C MET A 320 -14.51 -0.17 41.56
N PRO A 321 -15.63 -0.56 40.93
CA PRO A 321 -16.60 -1.43 41.59
C PRO A 321 -16.00 -2.84 41.66
N SER A 322 -16.51 -3.64 42.60
CA SER A 322 -15.94 -4.93 43.02
C SER A 322 -15.64 -5.93 41.89
N VAL A 323 -14.85 -6.94 42.25
CA VAL A 323 -14.24 -8.05 41.49
C VAL A 323 -15.17 -8.78 40.49
N ALA A 324 -16.48 -8.52 40.48
CA ALA A 324 -17.44 -9.07 39.53
C ALA A 324 -17.33 -8.50 38.09
N GLY A 325 -16.73 -7.32 37.90
CA GLY A 325 -16.70 -6.61 36.60
C GLY A 325 -15.63 -7.06 35.58
N GLN A 326 -14.77 -8.01 35.93
CA GLN A 326 -13.61 -8.39 35.10
C GLN A 326 -13.95 -9.25 33.87
N LEU A 327 -15.21 -9.67 33.71
CA LEU A 327 -15.66 -10.55 32.63
C LEU A 327 -17.04 -10.16 32.07
N ALA A 328 -17.35 -8.86 31.99
CA ALA A 328 -18.52 -8.45 31.22
C ALA A 328 -18.24 -8.74 29.74
N THR A 329 -18.76 -9.87 29.25
CA THR A 329 -18.93 -10.12 27.82
C THR A 329 -19.66 -8.91 27.24
N LEU A 330 -19.12 -8.34 26.16
CA LEU A 330 -19.79 -7.25 25.46
C LEU A 330 -21.04 -7.83 24.81
N ASP A 331 -22.18 -7.70 25.50
CA ASP A 331 -23.47 -8.04 24.96
C ASP A 331 -23.96 -6.87 24.10
N LEU A 332 -23.92 -7.05 22.78
CA LEU A 332 -24.34 -6.04 21.82
C LEU A 332 -25.86 -5.85 21.78
N SER A 333 -26.64 -6.73 22.44
CA SER A 333 -28.09 -6.61 22.55
C SER A 333 -28.54 -5.70 23.70
N GLN A 334 -27.60 -5.29 24.56
CA GLN A 334 -27.85 -4.39 25.68
C GLN A 334 -27.09 -3.06 25.51
N PRO A 335 -27.58 -1.96 26.10
CA PRO A 335 -26.83 -0.71 26.16
C PRO A 335 -25.45 -0.95 26.79
N THR A 336 -24.45 -0.16 26.39
CA THR A 336 -23.10 -0.32 26.93
C THR A 336 -23.13 -0.14 28.44
N SER A 337 -22.46 -1.04 29.18
CA SER A 337 -22.44 -0.99 30.66
C SER A 337 -21.77 0.26 31.23
N GLN A 338 -21.16 1.08 30.38
CA GLN A 338 -20.47 2.31 30.73
C GLN A 338 -20.93 3.43 29.80
N SER A 339 -21.00 4.64 30.35
CA SER A 339 -21.30 5.82 29.57
C SER A 339 -20.15 6.16 28.62
N PRO A 340 -20.45 6.64 27.41
CA PRO A 340 -19.50 7.31 26.52
C PRO A 340 -18.62 8.31 27.25
N GLU A 341 -17.30 8.25 27.02
CA GLU A 341 -16.38 9.22 27.63
C GLU A 341 -16.50 10.59 26.98
N GLY A 342 -16.67 11.64 27.81
CA GLY A 342 -16.48 13.04 27.40
C GLY A 342 -17.57 13.61 26.49
N SER A 343 -18.71 12.92 26.33
CA SER A 343 -19.83 13.38 25.48
C SER A 343 -19.39 13.80 24.07
N VAL A 344 -18.47 13.05 23.49
CA VAL A 344 -17.82 13.36 22.21
C VAL A 344 -18.85 13.55 21.09
N LEU A 345 -18.57 14.50 20.20
CA LEU A 345 -19.20 14.59 18.88
C LEU A 345 -18.24 14.03 17.85
N PHE A 346 -18.60 12.91 17.21
CA PHE A 346 -17.87 12.46 16.04
C PHE A 346 -18.34 13.24 14.82
N VAL A 347 -17.40 13.73 14.01
CA VAL A 347 -17.67 14.43 12.75
C VAL A 347 -16.82 13.78 11.67
N ALA A 348 -17.45 12.96 10.83
CA ALA A 348 -16.82 12.43 9.63
C ALA A 348 -16.97 13.43 8.48
N ILE A 349 -15.87 13.67 7.76
CA ILE A 349 -15.84 14.58 6.62
C ILE A 349 -15.16 13.86 5.45
N ASP A 350 -15.74 14.03 4.27
CA ASP A 350 -15.16 13.58 2.99
C ASP A 350 -15.32 14.74 2.00
N ILE A 351 -14.29 15.00 1.19
CA ILE A 351 -14.31 16.13 0.24
C ILE A 351 -13.94 15.65 -1.16
N GLU A 352 -14.84 15.92 -2.10
CA GLU A 352 -14.59 15.66 -3.52
C GLU A 352 -14.09 16.93 -4.22
N ALA A 353 -13.14 16.73 -5.13
CA ALA A 353 -12.59 17.77 -5.98
C ALA A 353 -12.67 17.35 -7.45
N TRP A 354 -12.62 18.33 -8.34
CA TRP A 354 -12.72 18.07 -9.76
C TRP A 354 -11.50 17.30 -10.28
N GLU A 355 -11.73 16.19 -10.98
CA GLU A 355 -10.69 15.26 -11.43
C GLU A 355 -9.68 15.89 -12.41
N ARG A 356 -10.00 17.04 -13.02
CA ARG A 356 -9.09 17.78 -13.91
C ARG A 356 -8.34 18.93 -13.24
N ASP A 357 -8.83 19.39 -12.10
CA ASP A 357 -8.19 20.41 -11.28
C ASP A 357 -8.57 20.21 -9.81
N GLN A 358 -7.63 19.62 -9.07
CA GLN A 358 -7.79 19.29 -7.65
C GLN A 358 -7.80 20.53 -6.73
N SER A 359 -7.60 21.74 -7.27
CA SER A 359 -7.84 22.98 -6.51
C SER A 359 -9.32 23.38 -6.48
N THR A 360 -10.12 22.81 -7.37
CA THR A 360 -11.57 23.06 -7.47
C THR A 360 -12.33 22.02 -6.65
N VAL A 361 -12.70 22.37 -5.41
CA VAL A 361 -13.55 21.54 -4.55
C VAL A 361 -15.00 21.60 -5.04
N THR A 362 -15.66 20.45 -5.15
CA THR A 362 -17.02 20.35 -5.69
C THR A 362 -18.06 19.99 -4.64
N GLU A 363 -17.72 19.09 -3.71
CA GLU A 363 -18.65 18.55 -2.73
C GLU A 363 -17.98 18.42 -1.35
N VAL A 364 -18.75 18.67 -0.29
CA VAL A 364 -18.35 18.42 1.10
C VAL A 364 -19.40 17.53 1.74
N GLY A 365 -18.98 16.33 2.13
CA GLY A 365 -19.76 15.39 2.90
C GLY A 365 -19.51 15.57 4.39
N ILE A 366 -20.59 15.54 5.17
CA ILE A 366 -20.51 15.63 6.62
C ILE A 366 -21.43 14.59 7.23
N ALA A 367 -20.92 13.79 8.16
CA ALA A 367 -21.73 12.90 8.98
C ALA A 367 -21.36 13.06 10.45
N THR A 368 -22.36 13.27 11.31
CA THR A 368 -22.14 13.46 12.75
C THR A 368 -22.82 12.40 13.58
N LEU A 369 -22.14 11.96 14.64
CA LEU A 369 -22.70 11.11 15.69
C LEU A 369 -22.44 11.72 17.05
N ASP A 370 -23.53 12.09 17.73
CA ASP A 370 -23.55 12.53 19.10
C ASP A 370 -23.54 11.32 20.04
N THR A 371 -22.49 11.14 20.85
CA THR A 371 -22.41 9.96 21.72
C THR A 371 -23.44 9.96 22.86
N THR A 372 -24.00 11.12 23.22
CA THR A 372 -25.04 11.21 24.25
C THR A 372 -26.37 10.62 23.76
N GLU A 373 -26.61 10.63 22.45
CA GLU A 373 -27.84 10.08 21.83
C GLU A 373 -27.84 8.55 21.77
N ILE A 374 -26.67 7.91 21.91
CA ILE A 374 -26.53 6.45 21.84
C ILE A 374 -26.24 5.79 23.19
N GLN A 375 -26.07 6.56 24.27
CA GLN A 375 -25.70 6.05 25.60
C GLN A 375 -26.65 4.96 26.13
N HIS A 376 -27.94 5.06 25.80
CA HIS A 376 -28.97 4.12 26.25
C HIS A 376 -29.43 3.17 25.16
N ILE A 377 -28.70 3.12 24.03
CA ILE A 377 -29.07 2.33 22.86
C ILE A 377 -28.08 1.18 22.72
N PRO A 378 -28.56 -0.08 22.64
CA PRO A 378 -27.70 -1.21 22.33
C PRO A 378 -26.93 -0.99 21.02
N PRO A 379 -25.64 -1.33 20.92
CA PRO A 379 -24.91 -1.20 19.66
C PRO A 379 -25.51 -2.05 18.53
N GLY A 380 -26.05 -3.24 18.86
CA GLY A 380 -26.41 -4.26 17.88
C GLY A 380 -25.19 -4.87 17.19
N ASP A 381 -25.44 -5.87 16.34
CA ASP A 381 -24.37 -6.52 15.59
C ASP A 381 -23.61 -5.51 14.71
N GLY A 382 -22.28 -5.53 14.79
CA GLY A 382 -21.41 -4.56 14.12
C GLY A 382 -21.61 -3.09 14.50
N GLY A 383 -22.40 -2.77 15.53
CA GLY A 383 -22.77 -1.39 15.89
C GLY A 383 -23.88 -0.76 15.05
N ARG A 384 -24.63 -1.57 14.28
CA ARG A 384 -25.62 -1.10 13.30
C ARG A 384 -26.79 -0.32 13.90
N GLN A 385 -27.18 -0.57 15.16
CA GLN A 385 -28.29 0.17 15.78
C GLN A 385 -27.95 1.65 16.00
N TRP A 386 -26.66 2.00 16.09
CA TRP A 386 -26.24 3.39 16.20
C TRP A 386 -26.27 4.14 14.87
N PHE A 387 -26.41 3.44 13.73
CA PHE A 387 -26.38 4.08 12.41
C PHE A 387 -27.57 5.01 12.18
N SER A 388 -28.71 4.75 12.80
CA SER A 388 -29.89 5.62 12.73
C SER A 388 -29.71 6.95 13.47
N HIS A 389 -28.66 7.09 14.28
CA HIS A 389 -28.31 8.32 15.00
C HIS A 389 -27.26 9.16 14.27
N ILE A 390 -26.83 8.71 13.09
CA ILE A 390 -25.93 9.49 12.22
C ILE A 390 -26.76 10.54 11.50
N ARG A 391 -26.38 11.81 11.65
CA ARG A 391 -26.95 12.93 10.88
C ARG A 391 -26.01 13.26 9.73
N ALA A 392 -26.55 13.29 8.52
CA ALA A 392 -25.79 13.46 7.30
C ALA A 392 -26.13 14.78 6.61
N ARG A 393 -25.13 15.42 6.03
CA ARG A 393 -25.28 16.55 5.11
C ARG A 393 -24.40 16.30 3.89
N HIS A 394 -24.91 16.69 2.74
CA HIS A 394 -24.18 16.65 1.49
C HIS A 394 -24.23 18.03 0.86
N ILE A 395 -23.11 18.74 0.87
CA ILE A 395 -23.01 20.10 0.40
C ILE A 395 -22.35 20.09 -0.97
N ARG A 396 -23.01 20.68 -1.97
CA ARG A 396 -22.43 20.95 -3.29
C ARG A 396 -22.11 22.42 -3.39
N ILE A 397 -20.87 22.75 -3.78
CA ILE A 397 -20.43 24.12 -3.96
C ILE A 397 -21.08 24.69 -5.22
N ARG A 398 -21.91 25.72 -5.06
CA ARG A 398 -22.77 26.24 -6.13
C ARG A 398 -21.95 26.72 -7.33
N GLU A 399 -20.87 27.44 -7.06
CA GLU A 399 -19.95 28.01 -8.03
C GLU A 399 -19.22 26.94 -8.86
N ASN A 400 -19.03 25.75 -8.27
CA ASN A 400 -18.29 24.64 -8.87
C ASN A 400 -19.21 23.50 -9.34
N SER A 401 -20.53 23.70 -9.30
CA SER A 401 -21.52 22.67 -9.67
C SER A 401 -21.44 22.20 -11.13
N TRP A 402 -20.81 23.00 -12.01
CA TRP A 402 -20.53 22.65 -13.40
C TRP A 402 -19.37 21.64 -13.55
N ALA A 403 -18.51 21.52 -12.53
CA ALA A 403 -17.32 20.69 -12.56
C ALA A 403 -17.67 19.25 -12.17
N VAL A 404 -18.03 18.45 -13.17
CA VAL A 404 -18.52 17.08 -13.00
C VAL A 404 -17.41 16.07 -13.29
N ASN A 405 -17.19 15.13 -12.37
CA ASN A 405 -16.29 13.99 -12.55
C ASN A 405 -16.92 12.94 -13.47
N GLY A 406 -16.12 12.15 -14.17
CA GLY A 406 -16.67 11.06 -14.98
C GLY A 406 -15.67 10.31 -15.83
N ARG A 407 -14.46 10.86 -16.02
CA ARG A 407 -13.40 10.18 -16.75
C ARG A 407 -12.74 9.13 -15.85
N TRP A 408 -12.26 9.54 -14.68
CA TRP A 408 -11.49 8.71 -13.74
C TRP A 408 -12.22 8.44 -12.43
N VAL A 409 -13.07 9.37 -11.99
CA VAL A 409 -13.93 9.22 -10.82
C VAL A 409 -15.38 9.16 -11.28
N ALA A 410 -16.16 8.21 -10.75
CA ALA A 410 -17.55 8.03 -11.16
C ALA A 410 -18.41 9.25 -10.74
N ASN A 411 -19.24 9.75 -11.64
CA ASN A 411 -20.20 10.81 -11.30
C ASN A 411 -21.28 10.27 -10.36
N ARG A 412 -21.22 10.63 -9.07
CA ARG A 412 -22.20 10.22 -8.06
C ARG A 412 -22.79 11.39 -7.25
N ALA A 413 -22.45 12.62 -7.61
CA ALA A 413 -22.87 13.86 -6.94
C ALA A 413 -24.39 13.97 -6.69
N GLU A 414 -25.21 13.45 -7.61
CA GLU A 414 -26.68 13.53 -7.52
C GLU A 414 -27.30 12.44 -6.62
N TRP A 415 -26.53 11.44 -6.19
CA TRP A 415 -27.04 10.21 -5.57
C TRP A 415 -26.83 10.17 -4.06
N PHE A 416 -27.22 11.24 -3.36
CA PHE A 416 -27.13 11.28 -1.90
C PHE A 416 -28.20 10.39 -1.25
N GLY A 417 -27.77 9.31 -0.61
CA GLY A 417 -28.63 8.26 -0.07
C GLY A 417 -29.20 8.54 1.32
N PHE A 418 -28.72 9.59 2.00
CA PHE A 418 -29.05 9.90 3.40
C PHE A 418 -29.78 11.24 3.59
N GLY A 419 -30.28 11.84 2.51
CA GLY A 419 -31.02 13.10 2.58
C GLY A 419 -31.13 13.80 1.24
N LYS A 420 -31.09 15.14 1.26
CA LYS A 420 -31.10 15.99 0.06
C LYS A 420 -29.80 16.78 -0.01
N SER A 421 -29.21 16.86 -1.21
CA SER A 421 -28.03 17.68 -1.47
C SER A 421 -28.34 19.17 -1.30
N GLU A 422 -27.48 19.88 -0.59
CA GLU A 422 -27.57 21.31 -0.31
C GLU A 422 -26.63 22.09 -1.24
N PHE A 423 -27.15 23.07 -1.98
CA PHE A 423 -26.31 23.93 -2.83
C PHE A 423 -25.91 25.19 -2.08
N VAL A 424 -24.66 25.24 -1.62
CA VAL A 424 -24.13 26.30 -0.76
C VAL A 424 -23.10 27.11 -1.56
N ASN A 425 -23.12 28.45 -1.41
CA ASN A 425 -22.07 29.28 -2.01
C ASN A 425 -20.74 29.02 -1.29
N GLN A 426 -19.64 29.02 -2.02
CA GLN A 426 -18.31 28.72 -1.50
C GLN A 426 -17.95 29.56 -0.26
N SER A 427 -18.37 30.84 -0.23
CA SER A 427 -18.14 31.75 0.89
C SER A 427 -18.78 31.33 2.22
N PHE A 428 -19.78 30.43 2.20
CA PHE A 428 -20.46 29.93 3.39
C PHE A 428 -19.99 28.54 3.82
N VAL A 429 -19.13 27.88 3.05
CA VAL A 429 -18.63 26.53 3.36
C VAL A 429 -17.75 26.56 4.62
N GLU A 430 -16.79 27.48 4.70
CA GLU A 430 -15.93 27.62 5.89
C GLU A 430 -16.71 28.00 7.15
N PRO A 431 -17.60 29.01 7.15
CA PRO A 431 -18.39 29.34 8.32
C PRO A 431 -19.29 28.19 8.79
N LEU A 432 -19.80 27.38 7.85
CA LEU A 432 -20.61 26.21 8.16
C LEU A 432 -19.80 25.12 8.86
N ILE A 433 -18.62 24.78 8.32
CA ILE A 433 -17.72 23.78 8.91
C ILE A 433 -17.24 24.25 10.29
N ARG A 434 -16.86 25.52 10.40
CA ARG A 434 -16.44 26.13 11.67
C ARG A 434 -17.56 26.11 12.71
N GLY A 435 -18.78 26.49 12.33
CA GLY A 435 -19.92 26.46 13.23
C GLY A 435 -20.25 25.05 13.73
N LEU A 436 -20.08 24.04 12.87
CA LEU A 436 -20.29 22.63 13.22
C LEU A 436 -19.23 22.08 14.18
N ILE A 437 -17.96 22.41 13.95
CA ILE A 437 -16.82 21.86 14.71
C ILE A 437 -16.53 22.74 15.91
N ASP A 438 -16.06 23.97 15.68
CA ASP A 438 -15.60 24.88 16.73
C ASP A 438 -16.76 25.41 17.58
N GLY A 439 -17.93 25.57 16.96
CA GLY A 439 -19.17 26.01 17.60
C GLY A 439 -19.94 24.91 18.34
N ALA A 440 -19.47 23.66 18.33
CA ALA A 440 -20.15 22.56 19.00
C ALA A 440 -20.15 22.78 20.52
N THR A 441 -21.33 22.68 21.14
CA THR A 441 -21.52 22.79 22.59
C THR A 441 -22.28 21.60 23.15
N PHE A 442 -22.11 21.33 24.44
CA PHE A 442 -22.92 20.37 25.19
C PHE A 442 -23.27 20.94 26.56
N VAL A 443 -24.32 20.38 27.17
CA VAL A 443 -24.67 20.69 28.56
C VAL A 443 -23.95 19.69 29.45
N ASP A 444 -23.10 20.18 30.35
CA ASP A 444 -22.37 19.34 31.28
C ASP A 444 -23.35 18.70 32.28
N PRO A 445 -23.38 17.35 32.40
CA PRO A 445 -24.32 16.68 33.28
C PRO A 445 -24.05 16.90 34.77
N ILE A 446 -22.86 17.41 35.16
CA ILE A 446 -22.46 17.63 36.56
C ILE A 446 -22.94 18.99 37.06
N ASP A 447 -22.68 20.06 36.32
CA ASP A 447 -22.97 21.44 36.74
C ASP A 447 -24.05 22.14 35.90
N GLY A 448 -24.54 21.50 34.83
CA GLY A 448 -25.56 22.05 33.94
C GLY A 448 -25.07 23.18 33.03
N ALA A 449 -23.78 23.51 33.05
CA ALA A 449 -23.25 24.60 32.24
C ALA A 449 -23.10 24.18 30.77
N THR A 450 -23.34 25.12 29.85
CA THR A 450 -23.01 24.92 28.44
C THR A 450 -21.51 25.07 28.25
N LYS A 451 -20.84 24.02 27.78
CA LYS A 451 -19.38 23.99 27.58
C LYS A 451 -19.04 23.67 26.11
N PRO A 452 -17.86 24.10 25.62
CA PRO A 452 -17.35 23.66 24.33
C PRO A 452 -17.29 22.13 24.28
N ARG A 453 -17.86 21.56 23.23
CA ARG A 453 -17.99 20.13 23.08
C ARG A 453 -16.72 19.51 22.52
N PRO A 454 -16.20 18.44 23.12
CA PRO A 454 -15.07 17.72 22.53
C PRO A 454 -15.47 17.06 21.21
N VAL A 455 -14.71 17.33 20.15
CA VAL A 455 -14.95 16.81 18.79
C VAL A 455 -13.88 15.80 18.41
N VAL A 456 -14.27 14.72 17.75
CA VAL A 456 -13.36 13.79 17.08
C VAL A 456 -13.64 13.80 15.59
N LEU A 457 -12.65 14.22 14.80
CA LEU A 457 -12.75 14.23 13.35
C LEU A 457 -12.45 12.83 12.81
N VAL A 458 -13.23 12.37 11.84
CA VAL A 458 -13.10 11.02 11.27
C VAL A 458 -12.95 11.11 9.75
N PHE A 459 -11.94 10.44 9.21
CA PHE A 459 -11.66 10.41 7.78
C PHE A 459 -11.37 9.00 7.30
N HIS A 460 -11.37 8.81 5.98
CA HIS A 460 -10.84 7.63 5.32
C HIS A 460 -9.65 8.03 4.46
N GLU A 461 -8.42 7.97 5.02
CA GLU A 461 -7.21 8.66 4.50
C GLU A 461 -7.18 10.17 4.84
N ALA A 462 -7.00 10.50 6.12
CA ALA A 462 -7.13 11.88 6.63
C ALA A 462 -6.23 12.92 5.95
N SER A 463 -5.10 12.52 5.36
CA SER A 463 -4.14 13.46 4.78
C SER A 463 -4.66 14.16 3.53
N SER A 464 -5.53 13.50 2.76
CA SER A 464 -6.19 14.10 1.59
C SER A 464 -7.22 15.14 2.03
N ASP A 465 -8.20 14.75 2.86
CA ASP A 465 -9.30 15.62 3.26
C ASP A 465 -8.84 16.85 4.06
N ILE A 466 -7.82 16.72 4.91
CA ILE A 466 -7.26 17.87 5.65
C ILE A 466 -6.69 18.91 4.68
N LYS A 467 -6.13 18.50 3.53
CA LYS A 467 -5.66 19.45 2.50
C LYS A 467 -6.84 20.13 1.83
N TYR A 468 -7.92 19.42 1.55
CA TYR A 468 -9.12 20.01 0.96
C TYR A 468 -9.86 20.93 1.93
N LEU A 469 -9.90 20.60 3.23
CA LEU A 469 -10.41 21.50 4.27
C LEU A 469 -9.68 22.84 4.26
N LYS A 470 -8.35 22.81 4.11
CA LYS A 470 -7.54 24.02 3.95
C LYS A 470 -7.91 24.82 2.70
N LEU A 471 -8.21 24.15 1.58
CA LEU A 471 -8.61 24.80 0.33
C LEU A 471 -9.99 25.47 0.43
N VAL A 472 -10.92 24.90 1.20
CA VAL A 472 -12.20 25.57 1.49
C VAL A 472 -12.11 26.61 2.60
N GLY A 473 -10.93 26.82 3.20
CA GLY A 473 -10.64 27.88 4.18
C GLY A 473 -10.67 27.43 5.65
N TYR A 474 -10.96 26.16 5.94
CA TYR A 474 -11.00 25.65 7.31
C TYR A 474 -9.67 24.99 7.71
N HIS A 475 -9.02 25.53 8.74
CA HIS A 475 -7.78 25.01 9.29
C HIS A 475 -8.03 24.21 10.56
N VAL A 476 -7.96 22.88 10.45
CA VAL A 476 -8.17 21.96 11.59
C VAL A 476 -7.26 22.30 12.78
N GLY A 477 -6.02 22.75 12.52
CA GLY A 477 -5.03 23.16 13.52
C GLY A 477 -5.49 24.26 14.48
N ASP A 478 -6.46 25.08 14.08
CA ASP A 478 -6.95 26.21 14.87
C ASP A 478 -8.06 25.81 15.86
N ALA A 479 -8.63 24.61 15.68
CA ALA A 479 -9.77 24.13 16.46
C ALA A 479 -9.35 23.69 17.87
N LYS A 480 -9.83 24.40 18.89
CA LYS A 480 -9.44 24.19 20.30
C LYS A 480 -10.14 23.01 20.97
N ASN A 481 -11.28 22.57 20.44
CA ASN A 481 -12.11 21.52 21.00
C ASN A 481 -11.97 20.18 20.27
N VAL A 482 -11.15 20.09 19.22
CA VAL A 482 -10.86 18.82 18.54
C VAL A 482 -9.86 18.00 19.36
N LEU A 483 -10.32 16.86 19.88
CA LEU A 483 -9.51 15.96 20.70
C LEU A 483 -8.52 15.14 19.89
N GLU A 484 -8.95 14.65 18.72
CA GLU A 484 -8.17 13.74 17.89
C GLU A 484 -8.72 13.67 16.46
N VAL A 485 -7.86 13.25 15.54
CA VAL A 485 -8.20 12.84 14.18
C VAL A 485 -8.11 11.31 14.06
N VAL A 486 -9.20 10.69 13.64
CA VAL A 486 -9.33 9.25 13.44
C VAL A 486 -9.29 8.93 11.95
N ASP A 487 -8.40 8.03 11.54
CA ASP A 487 -8.30 7.54 10.16
C ASP A 487 -8.73 6.07 10.09
N THR A 488 -9.88 5.83 9.46
CA THR A 488 -10.48 4.50 9.34
C THR A 488 -9.65 3.54 8.48
N CYS A 489 -8.85 4.05 7.53
CA CYS A 489 -7.89 3.23 6.80
C CYS A 489 -6.83 2.66 7.75
N LYS A 490 -6.31 3.47 8.70
CA LYS A 490 -5.34 2.98 9.70
C LYS A 490 -5.97 2.02 10.69
N MET A 491 -7.22 2.29 11.10
CA MET A 491 -7.96 1.37 11.97
C MET A 491 -8.11 -0.01 11.31
N HIS A 492 -8.52 -0.04 10.03
CA HIS A 492 -8.67 -1.28 9.28
C HIS A 492 -7.34 -2.02 9.12
N GLN A 493 -6.28 -1.31 8.68
CA GLN A 493 -4.92 -1.84 8.54
C GLN A 493 -4.41 -2.50 9.83
N TYR A 494 -4.62 -1.86 10.97
CA TYR A 494 -4.27 -2.41 12.28
C TYR A 494 -5.06 -3.68 12.63
N LEU A 495 -6.33 -3.72 12.23
CA LEU A 495 -7.22 -4.83 12.54
C LEU A 495 -6.87 -6.08 11.72
N ILE A 496 -6.57 -5.91 10.43
CA ILE A 496 -6.15 -7.00 9.51
C ILE A 496 -4.64 -7.25 9.49
N GLN A 497 -3.85 -6.48 10.25
CA GLN A 497 -2.40 -6.59 10.35
C GLN A 497 -1.68 -6.47 8.99
N SER A 498 -2.11 -5.49 8.19
CA SER A 498 -1.59 -5.23 6.84
C SER A 498 -1.19 -3.77 6.67
N ASN A 499 -0.06 -3.53 6.00
CA ASN A 499 0.37 -2.19 5.61
C ASN A 499 -0.26 -1.72 4.29
N ASN A 500 -0.97 -2.58 3.58
CA ASN A 500 -1.69 -2.19 2.37
C ASN A 500 -2.92 -1.38 2.77
N GLN A 501 -3.08 -0.21 2.16
CA GLN A 501 -4.28 0.61 2.37
C GLN A 501 -5.46 -0.06 1.66
N SER A 502 -6.65 0.09 2.21
CA SER A 502 -7.89 -0.44 1.64
C SER A 502 -8.80 0.73 1.32
N SER A 503 -9.51 0.67 0.19
CA SER A 503 -10.55 1.64 -0.13
C SER A 503 -11.71 1.56 0.86
N LEU A 504 -12.52 2.61 0.92
CA LEU A 504 -13.68 2.66 1.81
C LEU A 504 -14.63 1.50 1.52
N GLY A 505 -14.95 1.24 0.25
CA GLY A 505 -15.77 0.10 -0.16
C GLY A 505 -15.22 -1.26 0.29
N ALA A 506 -13.90 -1.45 0.28
CA ALA A 506 -13.29 -2.69 0.77
C ALA A 506 -13.44 -2.83 2.31
N VAL A 507 -13.32 -1.73 3.05
CA VAL A 507 -13.55 -1.73 4.52
C VAL A 507 -15.02 -2.02 4.84
N LEU A 508 -15.96 -1.41 4.11
CA LEU A 508 -17.39 -1.65 4.28
C LEU A 508 -17.75 -3.10 3.97
N THR A 509 -17.22 -3.67 2.89
CA THR A 509 -17.38 -5.08 2.54
C THR A 509 -16.83 -6.00 3.63
N TYR A 510 -15.66 -5.68 4.18
CA TYR A 510 -15.06 -6.43 5.30
C TYR A 510 -15.93 -6.41 6.59
N LEU A 511 -16.72 -5.35 6.77
CA LEU A 511 -17.65 -5.19 7.88
C LEU A 511 -19.07 -5.67 7.56
N ASP A 512 -19.30 -6.19 6.36
CA ASP A 512 -20.61 -6.59 5.85
C ASP A 512 -21.63 -5.41 5.84
N ILE A 513 -21.16 -4.19 5.61
CA ILE A 513 -22.01 -2.99 5.53
C ILE A 513 -22.43 -2.79 4.07
N PRO A 514 -23.74 -2.90 3.76
CA PRO A 514 -24.24 -2.62 2.42
C PRO A 514 -23.99 -1.16 2.06
N HIS A 515 -23.40 -0.94 0.89
CA HIS A 515 -23.04 0.38 0.44
C HIS A 515 -23.34 0.56 -1.05
N ARG A 516 -23.69 1.79 -1.42
CA ARG A 516 -24.02 2.19 -2.79
C ARG A 516 -23.62 3.63 -2.99
N HIS A 517 -23.39 4.00 -4.25
CA HIS A 517 -23.10 5.38 -4.65
C HIS A 517 -21.93 6.01 -3.86
N LEU A 518 -20.83 5.26 -3.67
CA LEU A 518 -19.52 5.82 -3.28
C LEU A 518 -19.08 6.83 -4.35
N HIS A 519 -18.23 7.80 -3.99
CA HIS A 519 -17.92 9.03 -4.75
C HIS A 519 -19.03 10.10 -4.70
N ASN A 520 -19.90 10.00 -3.71
CA ASN A 520 -20.75 11.10 -3.27
C ASN A 520 -20.27 11.45 -1.88
N ALA A 521 -19.74 12.65 -1.70
CA ALA A 521 -19.03 13.00 -0.46
C ALA A 521 -19.92 12.78 0.78
N GLY A 522 -21.22 13.09 0.69
CA GLY A 522 -22.18 12.87 1.77
C GLY A 522 -22.36 11.40 2.14
N ASN A 523 -22.46 10.50 1.14
CA ASN A 523 -22.50 9.06 1.39
C ASN A 523 -21.19 8.57 1.98
N ASP A 524 -20.05 9.01 1.44
CA ASP A 524 -18.72 8.56 1.87
C ASP A 524 -18.42 9.00 3.32
N ALA A 525 -18.85 10.19 3.73
CA ALA A 525 -18.78 10.63 5.12
C ALA A 525 -19.62 9.73 6.06
N VAL A 526 -20.85 9.37 5.66
CA VAL A 526 -21.70 8.46 6.45
C VAL A 526 -21.07 7.07 6.54
N TYR A 527 -20.63 6.52 5.42
CA TYR A 527 -20.00 5.21 5.37
C TYR A 527 -18.68 5.17 6.14
N THR A 528 -17.90 6.26 6.12
CA THR A 528 -16.69 6.40 6.94
C THR A 528 -17.02 6.32 8.43
N LEU A 529 -18.09 6.99 8.88
CA LEU A 529 -18.51 6.94 10.27
C LEU A 529 -19.05 5.56 10.67
N GLN A 530 -19.84 4.92 9.81
CA GLN A 530 -20.29 3.53 9.98
C GLN A 530 -19.11 2.55 10.05
N ALA A 531 -18.11 2.74 9.19
CA ALA A 531 -16.89 1.93 9.19
C ALA A 531 -16.09 2.11 10.49
N MET A 532 -15.95 3.34 10.98
CA MET A 532 -15.31 3.63 12.28
C MET A 532 -15.98 2.86 13.41
N ILE A 533 -17.32 2.92 13.51
CA ILE A 533 -18.12 2.21 14.51
C ILE A 533 -17.90 0.69 14.37
N GLY A 534 -18.07 0.15 13.17
CA GLY A 534 -17.94 -1.29 12.91
C GLY A 534 -16.55 -1.83 13.22
N LEU A 535 -15.49 -1.09 12.87
CA LEU A 535 -14.11 -1.44 13.22
C LEU A 535 -13.89 -1.41 14.73
N ALA A 536 -14.43 -0.41 15.44
CA ALA A 536 -14.31 -0.30 16.88
C ALA A 536 -14.99 -1.47 17.61
N VAL A 537 -16.23 -1.80 17.23
CA VAL A 537 -17.00 -2.94 17.76
C VAL A 537 -16.30 -4.27 17.46
N LYS A 538 -15.96 -4.53 16.19
CA LYS A 538 -15.30 -5.76 15.76
C LYS A 538 -13.97 -5.98 16.47
N LYS A 539 -13.15 -4.92 16.60
CA LYS A 539 -11.90 -5.01 17.36
C LYS A 539 -12.12 -5.30 18.84
N ARG A 540 -13.21 -4.78 19.43
CA ARG A 540 -13.53 -5.01 20.83
C ARG A 540 -13.93 -6.45 21.07
N GLN A 541 -14.79 -7.02 20.22
CA GLN A 541 -15.17 -8.44 20.25
C GLN A 541 -13.92 -9.33 20.16
N MET A 542 -13.06 -9.10 19.14
CA MET A 542 -11.79 -9.83 18.99
C MET A 542 -10.87 -9.72 20.22
N SER A 543 -10.87 -8.57 20.90
CA SER A 543 -10.06 -8.36 22.11
C SER A 543 -10.59 -9.15 23.30
N LEU A 544 -11.92 -9.32 23.41
CA LEU A 544 -12.57 -10.06 24.50
C LEU A 544 -12.42 -11.57 24.28
N GLU A 545 -12.62 -12.05 23.05
CA GLU A 545 -12.40 -13.46 22.67
C GLU A 545 -10.95 -13.92 22.88
N LYS A 546 -9.98 -13.02 22.63
CA LYS A 546 -8.54 -13.32 22.80
C LYS A 546 -8.08 -13.32 24.25
N THR A 547 -8.90 -12.93 25.23
CA THR A 547 -8.52 -12.99 26.65
C THR A 547 -8.63 -14.45 27.10
N PRO A 548 -7.53 -15.21 27.25
CA PRO A 548 -7.63 -16.59 27.67
C PRO A 548 -7.88 -16.62 29.18
N ARG A 549 -8.81 -17.46 29.64
CA ARG A 549 -8.72 -18.06 30.99
C ARG A 549 -7.26 -18.45 31.20
N LYS A 550 -6.58 -17.93 32.23
CA LYS A 550 -5.16 -18.20 32.55
C LYS A 550 -4.81 -19.67 32.23
N LYS A 551 -4.24 -19.95 31.05
CA LYS A 551 -3.58 -21.22 30.78
C LYS A 551 -2.18 -21.08 31.35
N ALA A 552 -1.97 -21.65 32.53
CA ALA A 552 -0.64 -21.88 33.08
C ALA A 552 0.12 -22.76 32.08
N GLY A 553 1.03 -22.16 31.32
CA GLY A 553 1.84 -22.86 30.32
C GLY A 553 2.97 -21.96 29.88
N HIS A 554 4.16 -22.22 30.40
CA HIS A 554 5.40 -21.62 29.95
C HIS A 554 5.61 -22.00 28.47
N VAL A 555 5.65 -21.02 27.56
CA VAL A 555 6.03 -21.26 26.17
C VAL A 555 7.56 -21.21 26.09
N PRO A 556 8.25 -22.29 25.65
CA PRO A 556 9.70 -22.31 25.55
C PRO A 556 10.24 -21.22 24.60
N PHE A 557 11.35 -20.59 24.96
CA PHE A 557 12.02 -19.54 24.19
C PHE A 557 12.29 -19.90 22.71
N ALA A 558 12.43 -21.19 22.40
CA ALA A 558 12.65 -21.69 21.04
C ALA A 558 11.44 -21.58 20.09
N GLU A 559 10.22 -21.42 20.61
CA GLU A 559 9.00 -21.24 19.81
C GLU A 559 8.64 -19.76 19.58
N PHE A 560 9.41 -18.83 20.15
CA PHE A 560 9.22 -17.39 19.99
C PHE A 560 9.79 -16.92 18.63
N LYS A 561 8.93 -16.82 17.61
CA LYS A 561 9.27 -16.13 16.35
C LYS A 561 9.24 -14.61 16.57
N PRO A 562 10.37 -13.87 16.53
CA PRO A 562 10.41 -12.47 16.96
C PRO A 562 9.80 -11.47 15.96
N ASP A 563 9.50 -11.85 14.71
CA ASP A 563 9.28 -10.86 13.63
C ASP A 563 7.83 -10.67 13.13
N ASP A 564 6.87 -11.59 13.38
CA ASP A 564 5.59 -11.53 12.65
C ASP A 564 4.49 -10.65 13.29
N LYS A 565 4.66 -10.22 14.55
CA LYS A 565 3.62 -9.48 15.30
C LYS A 565 4.07 -8.13 15.87
N GLU A 566 5.28 -7.70 15.55
CA GLU A 566 5.86 -6.53 16.16
C GLU A 566 5.12 -5.24 15.75
N GLY A 567 4.68 -4.45 16.73
CA GLY A 567 3.90 -3.22 16.50
C GLY A 567 2.39 -3.43 16.38
N TRP A 568 1.92 -4.58 15.89
CA TRP A 568 0.48 -4.89 15.73
C TRP A 568 -0.26 -5.21 17.03
N THR A 569 0.43 -5.15 18.16
CA THR A 569 -0.15 -5.23 19.51
C THR A 569 0.16 -3.94 20.27
N SER A 570 -0.88 -3.19 20.65
CA SER A 570 -0.73 -1.94 21.41
C SER A 570 -0.69 -2.16 22.92
N GLY A 571 -0.45 -3.40 23.39
CA GLY A 571 -0.50 -3.84 24.80
C GLY A 571 -1.91 -4.28 25.22
N SER A 572 -2.06 -5.41 25.92
CA SER A 572 -3.38 -5.90 26.36
C SER A 572 -4.03 -4.99 27.41
N ASP A 573 -3.21 -4.37 28.25
CA ASP A 573 -3.65 -3.76 29.52
C ASP A 573 -3.86 -2.25 29.42
N THR A 574 -3.53 -1.64 28.28
CA THR A 574 -3.76 -0.21 28.03
C THR A 574 -5.13 0.02 27.39
N ASP A 575 -5.75 1.12 27.74
CA ASP A 575 -7.02 1.64 27.21
C ASP A 575 -6.86 2.65 26.06
N GLY A 576 -5.63 2.83 25.55
CA GLY A 576 -5.30 3.84 24.54
C GLY A 576 -4.63 5.10 25.10
N GLY A 577 -4.64 5.32 26.43
CA GLY A 577 -4.07 6.52 27.05
C GLY A 577 -4.88 7.79 26.80
N ASP A 578 -4.26 8.95 27.02
CA ASP A 578 -4.89 10.25 26.75
C ASP A 578 -4.96 10.56 25.24
N PRO A 579 -5.88 11.46 24.82
CA PRO A 579 -5.95 11.93 23.44
C PRO A 579 -4.61 12.52 23.00
N VAL A 580 -4.22 12.26 21.75
CA VAL A 580 -2.90 12.67 21.22
C VAL A 580 -2.94 14.11 20.67
N GLY A 581 -4.13 14.72 20.58
CA GLY A 581 -4.31 16.04 19.97
C GLY A 581 -4.28 15.98 18.44
N LEU A 582 -4.17 17.15 17.82
CA LEU A 582 -4.04 17.29 16.38
C LEU A 582 -2.64 16.86 15.92
N PRO A 583 -2.51 16.20 14.76
CA PRO A 583 -1.19 15.87 14.22
C PRO A 583 -0.40 17.15 13.93
N ASP A 584 0.92 17.15 14.22
CA ASP A 584 1.83 18.18 13.73
C ASP A 584 1.77 18.18 12.19
N VAL A 585 1.10 19.18 11.62
CA VAL A 585 1.04 19.35 10.17
C VAL A 585 2.41 19.86 9.75
N GLU A 586 3.33 18.96 9.37
CA GLU A 586 4.57 19.33 8.69
C GLU A 586 4.19 20.21 7.50
N THR A 587 4.54 21.50 7.59
CA THR A 587 4.43 22.50 6.53
C THR A 587 5.41 22.15 5.43
N GLY A 588 5.09 21.13 4.64
CA GLY A 588 5.83 20.74 3.45
C GLY A 588 5.63 21.74 2.31
N TRP A 589 6.13 22.97 2.46
CA TRP A 589 6.42 23.88 1.36
C TRP A 589 7.28 25.08 1.82
N GLU A 590 8.56 24.85 2.12
CA GLU A 590 9.58 25.86 1.86
C GLU A 590 10.67 25.27 0.97
N ALA A 591 11.06 26.09 0.01
CA ALA A 591 11.77 25.72 -1.19
C ALA A 591 13.13 25.08 -0.92
N THR A 592 13.46 24.05 -1.69
CA THR A 592 14.84 23.78 -2.09
C THR A 592 15.39 25.01 -2.81
N ARG A 593 16.00 25.91 -2.04
CA ARG A 593 16.94 26.93 -2.52
C ARG A 593 18.25 26.76 -1.74
N GLY A 594 19.23 26.19 -2.44
CA GLY A 594 20.66 26.43 -2.22
C GLY A 594 21.26 25.96 -0.91
N ASP A 595 21.78 24.74 -0.89
CA ASP A 595 22.95 24.44 -0.07
C ASP A 595 24.11 25.31 -0.56
N GLY A 596 24.69 26.09 0.35
CA GLY A 596 25.89 26.85 0.08
C GLY A 596 26.37 27.59 1.33
N TRP A 597 27.49 27.12 1.87
CA TRP A 597 28.40 27.72 2.85
C TRP A 597 28.27 27.27 4.31
N GLU A 598 29.19 26.36 4.66
CA GLU A 598 29.80 26.26 5.98
C GLU A 598 30.23 27.64 6.48
N VAL A 599 29.88 27.97 7.73
CA VAL A 599 30.76 28.74 8.61
C VAL A 599 30.72 28.10 10.00
N THR A 600 31.83 27.49 10.36
CA THR A 600 32.20 27.09 11.72
C THR A 600 32.56 28.30 12.58
N SER A 601 32.51 28.11 13.91
CA SER A 601 32.93 29.01 15.01
C SER A 601 31.91 30.09 15.37
N GLY A 602 31.62 30.40 16.63
CA GLY A 602 32.14 29.97 17.93
C GLY A 602 31.67 31.01 18.97
N GLY A 603 31.70 30.64 20.25
CA GLY A 603 31.78 31.61 21.35
C GLY A 603 30.48 31.97 22.04
N ASP A 604 30.43 31.60 23.32
CA ASP A 604 29.61 32.13 24.41
C ASP A 604 29.40 33.65 24.35
N TRP A 605 28.28 34.15 24.87
CA TRP A 605 28.23 35.20 25.90
C TRP A 605 26.86 35.18 26.60
N GLU A 606 26.87 35.01 27.92
CA GLU A 606 25.82 35.41 28.85
C GLU A 606 25.54 36.93 28.75
N ALA A 607 24.28 37.35 28.95
CA ALA A 607 23.87 38.35 29.95
C ALA A 607 22.51 39.00 29.62
N THR A 608 21.53 38.68 30.48
CA THR A 608 20.62 39.61 31.19
C THR A 608 20.00 40.83 30.48
N SER A 609 18.66 40.82 30.47
CA SER A 609 17.72 41.90 30.86
C SER A 609 17.96 43.35 30.41
N GLY A 610 16.91 43.95 29.82
CA GLY A 610 16.75 45.40 29.81
C GLY A 610 15.55 45.86 28.99
N ASP A 611 14.58 46.45 29.67
CA ASP A 611 13.42 47.18 29.16
C ASP A 611 13.75 48.24 28.09
N GLY A 612 12.75 48.58 27.27
CA GLY A 612 12.72 49.83 26.52
C GLY A 612 11.70 49.83 25.41
N GLY A 613 10.51 50.37 25.67
CA GLY A 613 9.49 50.62 24.66
C GLY A 613 9.92 51.62 23.59
N TRP A 614 9.39 51.46 22.38
CA TRP A 614 8.32 52.27 21.79
C TRP A 614 7.66 51.45 20.68
#